data_AF-A0A960FN77-F1
#
_entry.id   AF-A0A960FN77-F1
#
_cell.length_a   1.000
_cell.length_b   1.000
_cell.length_c   1.000
_cell.angle_alpha   90.00
_cell.angle_beta   90.00
_cell.angle_gamma   90.00
#
_symmetry.space_group_name_H-M   'P 1'
#
loop_
_entity.id
_entity.type
_entity.pdbx_description
1 polymer ?
#
loop_
_entity_poly.entity_id
_entity_poly.type
_entity_poly.pdbx_seq_one_letter_code
_entity_poly.pdbx_strand_id
1 'polypeptide(L)'
;GRFLPGYDMISDSQIANDGGGRDADPSDPGDWITSAENASGYFAGCPVRNSSWHGTHVAGTVGAATNNGIGVSGINWVSPMIAVRVLGKCGGSSADIADAIRWAAGLPVAGTPLNANPADVINMSLSGSSATCPTTYQNAINDARAAGTVVVVAA
;
A
#
# COMPACT_ATOMS: atom_id res chain seq x y z
N GLY A 1 -12.65 -7.58 -7.28
CA GLY A 1 -13.23 -6.48 -6.48
C GLY A 1 -13.59 -5.33 -7.39
N ARG A 2 -14.09 -4.22 -6.84
CA ARG A 2 -14.42 -3.01 -7.60
C ARG A 2 -13.29 -1.99 -7.42
N PHE A 3 -12.19 -2.21 -8.12
CA PHE A 3 -11.05 -1.28 -8.05
C PHE A 3 -11.27 -0.09 -8.97
N LEU A 4 -11.11 1.11 -8.40
CA LEU A 4 -10.89 2.34 -9.14
C LEU A 4 -9.39 2.50 -9.42
N PRO A 5 -8.98 3.40 -10.34
CA PRO A 5 -7.58 3.70 -10.56
C PRO A 5 -6.86 4.04 -9.25
N GLY A 6 -5.82 3.30 -8.96
CA GLY A 6 -4.94 3.48 -7.80
C GLY A 6 -3.63 4.14 -8.22
N TYR A 7 -2.59 3.97 -7.40
CA TYR A 7 -1.26 4.49 -7.70
C TYR A 7 -0.16 3.70 -6.98
N ASP A 8 0.96 3.50 -7.66
CA ASP A 8 2.19 3.01 -7.06
C ASP A 8 3.01 4.19 -6.50
N MET A 9 3.23 4.16 -5.20
CA MET A 9 3.97 5.18 -4.46
C MET A 9 5.40 4.75 -4.13
N ILE A 10 5.82 3.54 -4.49
CA ILE A 10 7.17 3.05 -4.25
C ILE A 10 8.15 3.79 -5.15
N SER A 11 9.02 4.59 -4.54
CA SER A 11 10.00 5.38 -5.28
C SER A 11 11.24 4.58 -5.69
N ASP A 12 11.59 3.54 -4.94
CA ASP A 12 12.77 2.71 -5.19
C ASP A 12 12.44 1.52 -6.10
N SER A 13 12.99 1.54 -7.31
CA SER A 13 12.72 0.51 -8.32
C SER A 13 13.14 -0.91 -7.94
N GLN A 14 14.13 -1.08 -7.05
CA GLN A 14 14.52 -2.40 -6.60
C GLN A 14 13.42 -2.96 -5.69
N ILE A 15 12.90 -2.14 -4.78
CA ILE A 15 11.77 -2.49 -3.91
C ILE A 15 10.49 -2.70 -4.73
N ALA A 16 10.22 -1.83 -5.71
CA ALA A 16 9.01 -1.84 -6.52
C ALA A 16 8.91 -3.10 -7.40
N ASN A 17 10.03 -3.64 -7.91
CA ASN A 17 10.05 -4.90 -8.65
C ASN A 17 9.16 -4.92 -9.91
N ASP A 18 8.98 -3.76 -10.53
CA ASP A 18 8.16 -3.52 -11.74
C ASP A 18 8.93 -2.78 -12.85
N GLY A 19 10.17 -2.37 -12.56
CA GLY A 19 11.06 -1.69 -13.51
C GLY A 19 11.02 -0.17 -13.44
N GLY A 20 10.31 0.43 -12.47
CA GLY A 20 10.17 1.87 -12.33
C GLY A 20 10.17 2.37 -10.87
N GLY A 21 10.05 3.68 -10.70
CA GLY A 21 9.60 4.25 -9.43
C GLY A 21 8.10 4.52 -9.50
N ARG A 22 7.60 5.48 -8.73
CA ARG A 22 6.18 5.84 -8.67
C ARG A 22 5.49 5.92 -10.05
N ASP A 23 4.39 5.20 -10.21
CA ASP A 23 3.61 5.19 -11.45
C ASP A 23 2.13 4.86 -11.21
N ALA A 24 1.34 4.79 -12.29
CA ALA A 24 -0.11 4.63 -12.23
C ALA A 24 -0.60 3.18 -12.15
N ASP A 25 0.30 2.19 -12.13
CA ASP A 25 -0.02 0.77 -12.05
C ASP A 25 0.30 0.21 -10.65
N PRO A 26 -0.67 0.18 -9.72
CA PRO A 26 -0.46 -0.33 -8.36
C PRO A 26 -0.45 -1.88 -8.30
N SER A 27 -0.24 -2.57 -9.41
CA SER A 27 -0.17 -4.03 -9.44
C SER A 27 0.90 -4.54 -8.48
N ASP A 28 0.64 -5.66 -7.81
CA ASP A 28 1.65 -6.34 -7.00
C ASP A 28 2.41 -7.31 -7.92
N PRO A 29 3.67 -7.03 -8.33
CA PRO A 29 4.48 -7.98 -9.05
C PRO A 29 4.93 -9.13 -8.15
N GLY A 30 4.94 -8.94 -6.83
CA GLY A 30 5.39 -9.87 -5.80
C GLY A 30 6.59 -9.34 -5.00
N ASP A 31 6.60 -9.64 -3.70
CA ASP A 31 7.58 -9.15 -2.72
C ASP A 31 8.59 -10.24 -2.27
N TRP A 32 8.71 -11.33 -3.03
CA TRP A 32 9.57 -12.45 -2.68
C TRP A 32 11.04 -12.04 -2.59
N ILE A 33 11.78 -12.75 -1.74
CA ILE A 33 13.23 -12.62 -1.61
C ILE A 33 13.84 -14.01 -1.76
N THR A 34 14.79 -14.14 -2.69
CA THR A 34 15.54 -15.39 -2.88
C THR A 34 16.70 -15.49 -1.88
N SER A 35 17.21 -16.71 -1.65
CA SER A 35 18.39 -16.91 -0.80
C SER A 35 19.63 -16.16 -1.31
N ALA A 36 19.78 -15.99 -2.63
CA ALA A 36 20.90 -15.25 -3.21
C ALA A 36 20.82 -13.76 -2.90
N GLU A 37 19.63 -13.17 -2.98
CA GLU A 37 19.39 -11.76 -2.67
C GLU A 37 19.52 -11.44 -1.18
N ASN A 38 19.10 -12.36 -0.30
CA ASN A 38 19.30 -12.23 1.14
C ASN A 38 20.78 -12.35 1.55
N ALA A 39 21.57 -13.16 0.84
CA ALA A 39 22.94 -13.45 1.22
C ALA A 39 23.87 -12.23 1.07
N SER A 40 23.59 -11.33 0.11
CA SER A 40 24.41 -10.14 -0.15
C SER A 40 23.70 -9.13 -1.05
N GLY A 41 24.20 -7.90 -1.09
CA GLY A 41 23.69 -6.85 -1.97
C GLY A 41 22.52 -6.07 -1.36
N TYR A 42 21.65 -5.52 -2.22
CA TYR A 42 20.62 -4.57 -1.83
C TYR A 42 19.58 -5.16 -0.84
N PHE A 43 19.26 -6.45 -0.98
CA PHE A 43 18.31 -7.15 -0.10
C PHE A 43 18.99 -7.98 0.99
N ALA A 44 20.26 -7.70 1.29
CA ALA A 44 20.97 -8.43 2.33
C ALA A 44 20.24 -8.32 3.67
N GLY A 45 19.98 -9.47 4.32
CA GLY A 45 19.24 -9.52 5.58
C GLY A 45 17.71 -9.48 5.46
N CYS A 46 17.14 -9.29 4.28
CA CYS A 46 15.70 -9.38 4.05
C CYS A 46 15.21 -10.83 4.13
N PRO A 47 14.07 -11.14 4.76
CA PRO A 47 13.64 -12.51 4.98
C PRO A 47 13.37 -13.27 3.67
N VAL A 48 13.99 -14.43 3.49
CA VAL A 48 13.76 -15.32 2.35
C VAL A 48 12.36 -15.92 2.43
N ARG A 49 11.50 -15.60 1.47
CA ARG A 49 10.11 -16.07 1.41
C ARG A 49 9.51 -15.90 0.02
N ASN A 50 8.44 -16.65 -0.27
CA ASN A 50 7.59 -16.44 -1.43
C ASN A 50 6.79 -15.15 -1.30
N SER A 51 6.21 -14.69 -2.42
CA SER A 51 5.34 -13.51 -2.45
C SER A 51 4.19 -13.64 -1.46
N SER A 52 3.98 -12.59 -0.68
CA SER A 52 2.93 -12.53 0.34
C SER A 52 1.54 -12.36 -0.24
N TRP A 53 1.44 -11.66 -1.39
CA TRP A 53 0.17 -11.17 -1.95
C TRP A 53 -0.67 -10.41 -0.91
N HIS A 54 0.01 -9.77 0.04
CA HIS A 54 -0.57 -9.25 1.26
C HIS A 54 -1.66 -8.22 0.98
N GLY A 55 -1.40 -7.26 0.08
CA GLY A 55 -2.38 -6.23 -0.31
C GLY A 55 -3.64 -6.83 -0.92
N THR A 56 -3.50 -7.86 -1.76
CA THR A 56 -4.63 -8.58 -2.36
C THR A 56 -5.46 -9.32 -1.33
N HIS A 57 -4.82 -10.00 -0.36
CA HIS A 57 -5.53 -10.68 0.72
C HIS A 57 -6.30 -9.69 1.60
N VAL A 58 -5.67 -8.57 1.98
CA VAL A 58 -6.31 -7.48 2.75
C VAL A 58 -7.50 -6.89 2.00
N ALA A 59 -7.33 -6.55 0.71
CA ALA A 59 -8.40 -6.03 -0.12
C ALA A 59 -9.54 -7.04 -0.31
N GLY A 60 -9.24 -8.34 -0.34
CA GLY A 60 -10.23 -9.41 -0.37
C GLY A 60 -11.14 -9.39 0.85
N THR A 61 -10.57 -9.25 2.05
CA THR A 61 -11.35 -9.12 3.30
C THR A 61 -12.29 -7.92 3.27
N VAL A 62 -11.83 -6.78 2.74
CA VAL A 62 -12.66 -5.57 2.63
C VAL A 62 -13.75 -5.75 1.59
N GLY A 63 -13.41 -6.14 0.35
CA GLY A 63 -14.31 -6.02 -0.79
C GLY A 63 -14.05 -7.02 -1.92
N ALA A 64 -13.76 -8.29 -1.59
CA ALA A 64 -13.80 -9.36 -2.58
C ALA A 64 -15.14 -9.35 -3.35
N ALA A 65 -15.09 -9.75 -4.62
CA ALA A 65 -16.29 -9.81 -5.44
C ALA A 65 -17.22 -10.92 -4.92
N THR A 66 -18.32 -10.52 -4.28
CA THR A 66 -19.29 -11.41 -3.66
C THR A 66 -20.46 -11.71 -4.61
N ASN A 67 -21.12 -12.86 -4.40
CA ASN A 67 -22.31 -13.29 -5.15
C ASN A 67 -22.07 -13.54 -6.65
N ASN A 68 -20.91 -14.11 -6.99
CA ASN A 68 -20.51 -14.48 -8.35
C ASN A 68 -20.27 -16.00 -8.52
N GLY A 69 -20.55 -16.80 -7.47
CA GLY A 69 -20.41 -18.25 -7.50
C GLY A 69 -18.98 -18.80 -7.41
N ILE A 70 -17.98 -17.97 -7.12
CA ILE A 70 -16.57 -18.38 -7.01
C ILE A 70 -15.88 -17.76 -5.79
N GLY A 71 -14.93 -18.48 -5.18
CA GLY A 71 -14.02 -17.92 -4.18
C GLY A 71 -14.67 -17.55 -2.85
N VAL A 72 -14.49 -16.28 -2.43
CA VAL A 72 -14.78 -15.77 -1.08
C VAL A 72 -15.63 -14.49 -1.14
N SER A 73 -16.08 -14.02 0.03
CA SER A 73 -16.85 -12.78 0.18
C SER A 73 -16.05 -11.71 0.93
N GLY A 74 -16.22 -10.44 0.56
CA GLY A 74 -15.74 -9.30 1.34
C GLY A 74 -16.74 -8.86 2.42
N ILE A 75 -16.33 -7.97 3.33
CA ILE A 75 -17.21 -7.36 4.34
C ILE A 75 -18.11 -6.28 3.69
N ASN A 76 -17.50 -5.43 2.86
CA ASN A 76 -18.14 -4.37 2.10
C ASN A 76 -17.89 -4.57 0.60
N TRP A 77 -18.60 -5.52 0.00
CA TRP A 77 -18.46 -5.89 -1.42
C TRP A 77 -19.16 -4.94 -2.40
N VAL A 78 -19.77 -3.85 -1.90
CA VAL A 78 -20.52 -2.88 -2.72
C VAL A 78 -19.75 -1.60 -3.00
N SER A 79 -18.94 -1.13 -2.04
CA SER A 79 -18.13 0.08 -2.21
C SER A 79 -16.92 -0.15 -3.14
N PRO A 80 -16.50 0.88 -3.90
CA PRO A 80 -15.25 0.84 -4.62
C PRO A 80 -14.05 0.87 -3.68
N MET A 81 -12.90 0.40 -4.17
CA MET A 81 -11.61 0.47 -3.47
C MET A 81 -10.55 1.06 -4.40
N ILE A 82 -9.56 1.75 -3.84
CA ILE A 82 -8.33 2.14 -4.54
C ILE A 82 -7.16 1.35 -3.95
N ALA A 83 -6.26 0.86 -4.81
CA ALA A 83 -5.00 0.28 -4.37
C ALA A 83 -3.94 1.38 -4.35
N VAL A 84 -3.30 1.59 -3.20
CA VAL A 84 -2.18 2.52 -3.05
C VAL A 84 -0.97 1.69 -2.64
N ARG A 85 -0.12 1.37 -3.62
CA ARG A 85 0.98 0.42 -3.43
C ARG A 85 2.17 1.15 -2.80
N VAL A 86 2.58 0.68 -1.62
CA VAL A 86 3.67 1.28 -0.82
C VAL A 86 4.66 0.25 -0.27
N LEU A 87 4.34 -1.04 -0.42
CA LEU A 87 5.19 -2.15 0.01
C LEU A 87 5.50 -3.02 -1.20
N GLY A 88 6.79 -3.32 -1.36
CA GLY A 88 7.30 -4.27 -2.31
C GLY A 88 8.31 -5.18 -1.63
N LYS A 89 9.39 -5.52 -2.35
CA LYS A 89 10.44 -6.39 -1.82
C LYS A 89 11.06 -5.78 -0.56
N CYS A 90 11.10 -6.56 0.50
CA CYS A 90 11.66 -6.16 1.80
C CYS A 90 10.94 -4.99 2.51
N GLY A 91 9.71 -4.65 2.12
CA GLY A 91 8.89 -3.63 2.79
C GLY A 91 8.75 -2.36 1.96
N GLY A 92 8.83 -1.20 2.60
CA GLY A 92 8.64 0.10 1.95
C GLY A 92 9.18 1.25 2.78
N SER A 93 9.31 2.43 2.15
CA SER A 93 9.88 3.60 2.80
C SER A 93 8.84 4.38 3.58
N SER A 94 9.24 4.97 4.72
CA SER A 94 8.33 5.82 5.49
C SER A 94 7.88 7.08 4.76
N ALA A 95 8.69 7.56 3.80
CA ALA A 95 8.32 8.70 2.97
C ALA A 95 7.22 8.34 1.99
N ASP A 96 7.35 7.21 1.28
CA ASP A 96 6.35 6.74 0.32
C ASP A 96 5.03 6.40 1.01
N ILE A 97 5.07 5.77 2.18
CA ILE A 97 3.87 5.47 2.95
C ILE A 97 3.19 6.77 3.45
N ALA A 98 3.94 7.76 3.91
CA ALA A 98 3.36 9.03 4.37
C ALA A 98 2.74 9.85 3.22
N ASP A 99 3.40 9.88 2.06
CA ASP A 99 2.86 10.48 0.84
C ASP A 99 1.59 9.75 0.38
N ALA A 100 1.60 8.42 0.42
CA ALA A 100 0.43 7.61 0.08
C ALA A 100 -0.77 7.90 0.99
N ILE A 101 -0.57 8.10 2.30
CA ILE A 101 -1.66 8.48 3.21
C ILE A 101 -2.30 9.79 2.75
N ARG A 102 -1.47 10.80 2.41
CA ARG A 102 -1.96 12.10 1.94
C ARG A 102 -2.69 11.98 0.61
N TRP A 103 -2.09 11.29 -0.36
CA TRP A 103 -2.65 11.11 -1.69
C TRP A 103 -3.99 10.34 -1.66
N ALA A 104 -4.06 9.27 -0.85
CA ALA A 104 -5.28 8.50 -0.66
C ALA A 104 -6.40 9.37 -0.06
N ALA A 105 -6.07 10.32 0.82
CA ALA A 105 -7.00 11.30 1.38
C ALA A 105 -7.33 12.48 0.43
N GLY A 106 -6.85 12.45 -0.82
CA GLY A 106 -7.12 13.49 -1.83
C GLY A 106 -6.21 14.71 -1.76
N LEU A 107 -5.15 14.67 -0.95
CA LEU A 107 -4.20 15.78 -0.84
C LEU A 107 -3.14 15.70 -1.96
N PRO A 108 -2.64 16.84 -2.45
CA PRO A 108 -1.62 16.86 -3.49
C PRO A 108 -0.28 16.30 -2.97
N VAL A 109 0.36 15.46 -3.79
CA VAL A 109 1.72 14.93 -3.56
C VAL A 109 2.56 15.22 -4.80
N ALA A 110 3.76 15.78 -4.59
CA ALA A 110 4.65 16.14 -5.68
C ALA A 110 5.01 14.92 -6.55
N GLY A 111 4.97 15.10 -7.87
CA GLY A 111 5.27 14.02 -8.82
C GLY A 111 4.14 13.01 -9.04
N THR A 112 2.95 13.23 -8.48
CA THR A 112 1.78 12.37 -8.68
C THR A 112 0.59 13.17 -9.23
N PRO A 113 -0.31 12.56 -10.02
CA PRO A 113 -1.57 13.18 -10.38
C PRO A 113 -2.44 13.34 -9.13
N LEU A 114 -3.35 14.32 -9.12
CA LEU A 114 -4.34 14.44 -8.04
C LEU A 114 -5.25 13.20 -8.04
N ASN A 115 -5.49 12.63 -6.86
CA ASN A 115 -6.42 11.52 -6.71
C ASN A 115 -7.87 11.99 -6.97
N ALA A 116 -8.47 11.52 -8.06
CA ALA A 116 -9.87 11.80 -8.40
C ALA A 116 -10.88 11.02 -7.53
N ASN A 117 -10.41 10.05 -6.74
CA ASN A 117 -11.21 9.17 -5.90
C ASN A 117 -10.66 9.17 -4.46
N PRO A 118 -10.74 10.30 -3.73
CA PRO A 118 -10.27 10.37 -2.35
C PRO A 118 -11.04 9.36 -1.48
N ALA A 119 -10.32 8.69 -0.58
CA ALA A 119 -10.87 7.65 0.26
C ALA A 119 -11.51 8.23 1.53
N ASP A 120 -12.70 7.76 1.87
CA ASP A 120 -13.32 8.02 3.18
C ASP A 120 -12.60 7.24 4.30
N VAL A 121 -12.05 6.06 3.97
CA VAL A 121 -11.34 5.18 4.89
C VAL A 121 -10.06 4.67 4.24
N ILE A 122 -8.94 4.87 4.93
CA ILE A 122 -7.63 4.29 4.59
C ILE A 122 -7.36 3.12 5.53
N ASN A 123 -7.10 1.94 4.97
CA ASN A 123 -6.63 0.77 5.71
C ASN A 123 -5.12 0.60 5.55
N MET A 124 -4.41 0.59 6.67
CA MET A 124 -2.97 0.39 6.75
C MET A 124 -2.65 -0.86 7.58
N SER A 125 -2.77 -2.02 6.94
CA SER A 125 -2.33 -3.30 7.52
C SER A 125 -0.80 -3.42 7.43
N LEU A 126 -0.08 -2.50 8.06
CA LEU A 126 1.37 -2.44 8.07
C LEU A 126 1.86 -1.89 9.41
N SER A 127 3.12 -2.16 9.73
CA SER A 127 3.78 -1.64 10.91
C SER A 127 5.26 -1.35 10.62
N GLY A 128 5.91 -0.66 11.54
CA GLY A 128 7.35 -0.37 11.48
C GLY A 128 8.01 -0.65 12.84
N SER A 129 9.34 -0.65 12.87
CA SER A 129 10.12 -1.00 14.06
C SER A 129 10.29 0.12 15.09
N SER A 130 9.73 1.30 14.86
CA SER A 130 9.86 2.45 15.76
C SER A 130 8.99 2.26 17.01
N ALA A 131 9.56 2.55 18.19
CA ALA A 131 8.83 2.47 19.46
C ALA A 131 7.73 3.53 19.60
N THR A 132 7.85 4.65 18.89
CA THR A 132 6.85 5.73 18.85
C THR A 132 6.53 6.09 17.41
N CYS A 133 5.36 6.68 17.17
CA CYS A 133 4.97 7.17 15.84
C CYS A 133 5.92 8.30 15.39
N PRO A 134 6.71 8.11 14.31
CA PRO A 134 7.53 9.17 13.77
C PRO A 134 6.69 10.37 13.31
N THR A 135 7.23 11.59 13.44
CA THR A 135 6.53 12.83 13.05
C THR A 135 6.05 12.82 11.60
N THR A 136 6.78 12.16 10.69
CA THR A 136 6.40 12.01 9.28
C THR A 136 5.04 11.33 9.12
N TYR A 137 4.80 10.24 9.84
CA TYR A 137 3.51 9.55 9.85
C TYR A 137 2.46 10.35 10.60
N GLN A 138 2.80 10.92 11.76
CA GLN A 138 1.85 11.71 12.54
C GLN A 138 1.29 12.88 11.73
N ASN A 139 2.14 13.60 11.00
CA ASN A 139 1.71 14.71 10.16
C ASN A 139 0.81 14.22 9.01
N ALA A 140 1.20 13.16 8.30
CA ALA A 140 0.38 12.62 7.21
C ALA A 140 -1.00 12.12 7.69
N ILE A 141 -1.05 11.46 8.86
CA ILE A 141 -2.30 11.01 9.48
C ILE A 141 -3.15 12.22 9.91
N ASN A 142 -2.55 13.25 10.50
CA ASN A 142 -3.26 14.48 10.87
C ASN A 142 -3.85 15.16 9.63
N ASP A 143 -3.07 15.26 8.55
CA ASP A 143 -3.51 15.87 7.29
C ASP A 143 -4.69 15.08 6.68
N ALA A 144 -4.59 13.75 6.62
CA ALA A 144 -5.68 12.89 6.14
C ALA A 144 -6.95 13.02 7.01
N ARG A 145 -6.79 13.06 8.34
CA ARG A 145 -7.90 13.26 9.28
C ARG A 145 -8.55 14.64 9.11
N ALA A 146 -7.75 15.68 8.88
CA ALA A 146 -8.25 17.03 8.61
C ALA A 146 -9.00 17.12 7.27
N ALA A 147 -8.62 16.28 6.29
CA ALA A 147 -9.34 16.12 5.02
C ALA A 147 -10.64 15.27 5.14
N GLY A 148 -10.91 14.68 6.31
CA GLY A 148 -12.14 13.90 6.58
C GLY A 148 -11.97 12.38 6.46
N THR A 149 -10.76 11.88 6.20
CA THR A 149 -10.50 10.45 6.01
C THR A 149 -10.19 9.75 7.33
N VAL A 150 -10.85 8.62 7.60
CA VAL A 150 -10.51 7.75 8.75
C VAL A 150 -9.31 6.87 8.40
N VAL A 151 -8.32 6.80 9.29
CA VAL A 151 -7.14 5.93 9.14
C VAL A 151 -7.24 4.77 10.13
N VAL A 152 -7.29 3.54 9.61
CA VAL A 152 -7.35 2.28 10.36
C VAL A 152 -6.02 1.56 10.21
N VAL A 153 -5.41 1.13 11.32
CA VAL A 153 -4.07 0.54 11.36
C VAL A 153 -4.06 -0.82 12.05
N ALA A 154 -3.06 -1.65 11.74
CA ALA A 154 -2.72 -2.82 12.56
C ALA A 154 -2.03 -2.40 13.87
N ALA A 155 -2.18 -3.21 14.93
CA ALA A 155 -1.61 -2.97 16.26
C ALA A 155 -0.14 -3.40 16.37
#